data_AF-A0A8J2IDB7-F1
#
_entry.id   AF-A0A8J2IDB7-F1
#
_cell.length_a   1.000
_cell.length_b   1.000
_cell.length_c   1.000
_cell.angle_alpha   90.00
_cell.angle_beta   90.00
_cell.angle_gamma   90.00
#
_symmetry.space_group_name_H-M   'P 1'
#
loop_
_entity.id
_entity.type
_entity.pdbx_description
1 polymer ?
#
loop_
_entity_poly.entity_id
_entity_poly.type
_entity_poly.pdbx_seq_one_letter_code
_entity_poly.pdbx_strand_id
1 'polypeptide(L)'
;MASQQQAQKLARAKARRTANNNYQRLIKTLYSKLRKLNEIYNADIYFVARRNGRIVECASADATGRRPWSPPDRAALVSTSLLCDDHND
;
A
#
# COMPACT_ATOMS: atom_id res chain seq x y z
N MET A 1 -9.89 36.49 19.76
CA MET A 1 -9.13 35.26 20.06
C MET A 1 -9.88 33.96 19.72
N ALA A 2 -11.21 33.86 19.95
CA ALA A 2 -12.00 32.66 19.62
C ALA A 2 -12.14 32.34 18.11
N SER A 3 -12.24 33.37 17.24
CA SER A 3 -12.41 33.18 15.79
C SER A 3 -11.17 32.59 15.10
N GLN A 4 -9.97 33.00 15.52
CA GLN A 4 -8.71 32.43 15.01
C GLN A 4 -8.55 30.95 15.38
N GLN A 5 -8.97 30.55 16.59
CA GLN A 5 -8.95 29.14 17.00
C GLN A 5 -9.94 28.27 16.22
N GLN A 6 -11.14 28.79 15.91
CA GLN A 6 -12.11 28.09 15.05
C GLN A 6 -11.61 27.97 13.60
N ALA A 7 -11.03 29.02 13.05
CA ALA A 7 -10.43 29.00 11.71
C ALA A 7 -9.28 27.98 11.61
N GLN A 8 -8.40 27.91 12.62
CA GLN A 8 -7.34 26.91 12.68
C GLN A 8 -7.88 25.47 12.81
N LYS A 9 -8.93 25.24 13.61
CA LYS A 9 -9.59 23.92 13.71
C LYS A 9 -10.18 23.49 12.36
N LEU A 10 -10.85 24.40 11.67
CA LEU A 10 -11.43 24.13 10.34
C LEU A 10 -10.34 23.84 9.30
N ALA A 11 -9.26 24.61 9.28
CA ALA A 11 -8.13 24.39 8.38
C ALA A 11 -7.48 23.01 8.62
N ARG A 12 -7.26 22.64 9.88
CA ARG A 12 -6.75 21.31 10.25
C ARG A 12 -7.68 20.18 9.80
N ALA A 13 -8.99 20.35 9.97
CA ALA A 13 -9.98 19.37 9.53
C ALA A 13 -9.97 19.20 8.00
N LYS A 14 -9.89 20.30 7.25
CA LYS A 14 -9.76 20.27 5.77
C LYS A 14 -8.47 19.56 5.35
N ALA A 15 -7.32 19.91 5.93
CA ALA A 15 -6.04 19.28 5.62
C ALA A 15 -6.06 17.76 5.86
N ARG A 16 -6.65 17.30 6.97
CA ARG A 16 -6.82 15.86 7.27
C ARG A 16 -7.66 15.14 6.21
N ARG A 17 -8.77 15.76 5.75
CA ARG A 17 -9.60 15.20 4.69
C ARG A 17 -8.83 15.09 3.38
N THR A 18 -8.13 16.15 2.98
CA THR A 18 -7.28 16.14 1.77
C THR A 18 -6.23 15.03 1.83
N ALA A 19 -5.51 14.90 2.94
CA ALA A 19 -4.51 13.85 3.12
C ALA A 19 -5.12 12.44 3.00
N ASN A 20 -6.32 12.23 3.53
CA ASN A 20 -7.02 10.94 3.42
C ASN A 20 -7.48 10.63 2.00
N ASN A 21 -8.03 11.62 1.29
CA ASN A 21 -8.44 11.46 -0.10
C ASN A 21 -7.23 11.14 -0.99
N ASN A 22 -6.12 11.85 -0.79
CA ASN A 22 -4.87 11.60 -1.52
C ASN A 22 -4.34 10.20 -1.22
N TYR A 23 -4.33 9.78 0.05
CA TYR A 23 -3.94 8.41 0.43
C TYR A 23 -4.80 7.36 -0.28
N GLN A 24 -6.13 7.50 -0.27
CA GLN A 24 -7.02 6.55 -0.94
C GLN A 24 -6.79 6.52 -2.46
N ARG A 25 -6.54 7.66 -3.09
CA ARG A 25 -6.23 7.73 -4.52
C ARG A 25 -4.93 6.97 -4.83
N LEU A 26 -3.89 7.18 -4.04
CA LEU A 26 -2.60 6.50 -4.21
C LEU A 26 -2.72 4.99 -4.02
N ILE A 27 -3.45 4.54 -2.99
CA ILE A 27 -3.70 3.12 -2.75
C ILE A 27 -4.40 2.48 -3.96
N LYS A 28 -5.43 3.14 -4.52
CA LYS A 28 -6.12 2.66 -5.73
C LYS A 28 -5.17 2.58 -6.93
N THR A 29 -4.34 3.61 -7.15
CA THR A 29 -3.35 3.61 -8.23
C THR A 29 -2.35 2.47 -8.07
N LEU A 30 -1.86 2.25 -6.85
CA LEU A 30 -0.94 1.16 -6.56
C LEU A 30 -1.59 -0.19 -6.86
N TYR A 31 -2.82 -0.41 -6.39
CA TYR A 31 -3.58 -1.64 -6.67
C TYR A 31 -3.67 -1.93 -8.18
N SER A 32 -4.00 -0.92 -8.99
CA SER A 32 -4.06 -1.07 -10.44
C SER A 32 -2.69 -1.41 -11.06
N LYS A 33 -1.59 -0.86 -10.53
CA LYS A 33 -0.24 -1.18 -11.01
C LYS A 33 0.17 -2.60 -10.63
N LEU A 34 -0.08 -3.00 -9.39
CA LEU A 34 0.19 -4.36 -8.91
C LEU A 34 -0.60 -5.39 -9.73
N ARG A 35 -1.88 -5.11 -10.01
CA ARG A 35 -2.67 -5.98 -10.88
C ARG A 35 -2.05 -6.13 -12.28
N LYS A 36 -1.58 -5.04 -12.88
CA LYS A 36 -0.88 -5.10 -14.18
C LYS A 36 0.39 -5.94 -14.13
N LEU A 37 1.15 -5.88 -13.05
CA LEU A 37 2.35 -6.70 -12.89
C LEU A 37 1.99 -8.19 -12.86
N ASN A 38 0.92 -8.56 -12.14
CA ASN A 38 0.40 -9.92 -12.16
C ASN A 38 -0.09 -10.34 -13.55
N GLU A 39 -0.89 -9.51 -14.23
CA GLU A 39 -1.47 -9.83 -15.55
C GLU A 39 -0.41 -9.95 -16.66
N ILE A 40 0.60 -9.06 -16.69
CA ILE A 40 1.58 -8.97 -17.78
C ILE A 40 2.75 -9.95 -17.58
N TYR A 41 3.21 -10.09 -16.35
CA TYR A 41 4.44 -10.84 -16.04
C TYR A 41 4.17 -12.13 -15.28
N ASN A 42 2.89 -12.49 -15.07
CA ASN A 42 2.49 -13.62 -14.23
C ASN A 42 3.14 -13.56 -12.84
N ALA A 43 3.33 -12.35 -12.32
CA ALA A 43 4.01 -12.13 -11.05
C ALA A 43 3.03 -12.35 -9.88
N ASP A 44 3.47 -13.11 -8.90
CA ASP A 44 2.77 -13.28 -7.63
C ASP A 44 3.06 -12.12 -6.70
N ILE A 45 2.00 -11.43 -6.27
CA ILE A 45 2.13 -10.14 -5.60
C ILE A 45 1.33 -10.13 -4.31
N TYR A 46 2.01 -9.75 -3.24
CA TYR A 46 1.39 -9.46 -1.96
C TYR A 46 1.79 -8.07 -1.48
N PHE A 47 0.80 -7.26 -1.10
CA PHE A 47 0.99 -5.89 -0.64
C PHE A 47 0.14 -5.61 0.59
N VAL A 48 0.76 -5.06 1.63
CA VAL A 48 0.10 -4.63 2.86
C VAL A 48 0.52 -3.21 3.21
N ALA A 49 -0.47 -2.36 3.46
CA ALA A 49 -0.28 -1.04 4.02
C ALA A 49 -0.96 -0.94 5.39
N ARG A 50 -0.24 -0.42 6.38
CA ARG A 50 -0.78 -0.12 7.71
C ARG A 50 -0.75 1.39 7.94
N ARG A 51 -1.89 1.97 8.34
CA ARG A 51 -1.99 3.40 8.69
C ARG A 51 -3.08 3.61 9.73
N ASN A 52 -2.75 4.29 10.83
CA ASN A 52 -3.70 4.64 11.90
C ASN A 52 -4.52 3.44 12.41
N GLY A 53 -3.86 2.28 12.61
CA GLY A 53 -4.54 1.04 13.05
C GLY A 53 -5.40 0.36 11.98
N ARG A 54 -5.44 0.87 10.75
CA ARG A 54 -6.13 0.24 9.61
C ARG A 54 -5.14 -0.50 8.74
N ILE A 55 -5.58 -1.64 8.21
CA ILE A 55 -4.82 -2.48 7.30
C ILE A 55 -5.52 -2.46 5.93
N VAL A 56 -4.74 -2.28 4.87
CA VAL A 56 -5.18 -2.46 3.47
C VAL A 56 -4.31 -3.53 2.86
N GLU A 57 -4.94 -4.55 2.29
CA GLU A 57 -4.25 -5.71 1.71
C GLU A 57 -4.63 -5.90 0.24
N CYS A 58 -3.65 -6.28 -0.57
CA CYS A 58 -3.79 -6.66 -1.95
C CYS A 58 -2.99 -7.94 -2.18
N ALA A 59 -3.63 -8.96 -2.74
CA ALA A 59 -2.99 -10.20 -3.15
C ALA A 59 -3.40 -10.51 -4.59
N SER A 60 -2.47 -10.97 -5.43
CA SER A 60 -2.80 -11.60 -6.71
C SER A 60 -3.68 -12.82 -6.46
N ALA A 61 -4.51 -13.17 -7.44
CA ALA A 61 -5.23 -14.44 -7.42
C ALA A 61 -4.30 -15.54 -7.97
N ASP A 62 -4.38 -16.76 -7.44
CA ASP A 62 -3.77 -17.92 -8.07
C ASP A 62 -4.48 -18.26 -9.39
N ALA A 63 -3.92 -19.23 -10.12
CA ALA A 63 -4.51 -19.77 -11.35
C ALA A 63 -5.93 -20.33 -11.16
N THR A 64 -6.41 -20.54 -9.92
CA THR A 64 -7.78 -20.99 -9.61
C THR A 64 -8.74 -19.83 -9.34
N GLY A 65 -8.26 -18.58 -9.43
CA GLY A 65 -9.03 -17.37 -9.14
C GLY A 65 -9.22 -17.11 -7.64
N ARG A 66 -8.59 -17.90 -6.76
CA ARG A 66 -8.62 -17.69 -5.30
C ARG A 66 -7.47 -16.76 -4.91
N ARG A 67 -7.68 -15.90 -3.91
CA ARG A 67 -6.57 -15.17 -3.28
C ARG A 67 -5.75 -16.17 -2.46
N PRO A 68 -4.56 -16.58 -2.90
CA PRO A 68 -3.90 -17.77 -2.39
C PRO A 68 -3.02 -17.48 -1.17
N TRP A 69 -2.59 -16.24 -0.95
CA TRP A 69 -1.60 -15.94 0.06
C TRP A 69 -2.17 -15.34 1.34
N SER A 70 -1.97 -16.07 2.44
CA SER A 70 -1.77 -15.46 3.73
C SER A 70 -0.53 -14.54 3.65
N PRO A 71 -0.50 -13.40 4.37
CA PRO A 71 0.67 -12.53 4.39
C PRO A 71 1.96 -13.34 4.60
N PRO A 72 3.01 -13.11 3.79
CA PRO A 72 4.31 -13.68 4.09
C PRO A 72 4.71 -13.25 5.51
N ASP A 73 5.27 -14.18 6.27
CA ASP A 73 5.73 -13.86 7.60
C ASP A 73 6.83 -12.79 7.56
N ARG A 74 7.14 -12.22 8.72
CA ARG A 74 8.14 -11.16 8.82
C ARG A 74 9.54 -11.64 8.40
N ALA A 75 9.83 -12.94 8.42
CA ALA A 75 11.10 -13.51 8.02
C ALA A 75 11.24 -13.56 6.49
N ALA A 76 10.17 -13.90 5.77
CA ALA A 76 10.11 -13.91 4.31
C ALA A 76 10.30 -12.52 3.68
N LEU A 77 9.91 -11.45 4.38
CA LEU A 77 10.10 -10.06 3.93
C LEU A 77 11.54 -9.53 4.11
N VAL A 78 12.38 -10.18 4.94
CA VAL A 78 13.77 -9.75 5.16
C VAL A 78 14.71 -10.39 4.13
N SER A 79 14.42 -11.62 3.70
CA SER A 79 15.26 -12.39 2.77
C SER A 79 15.32 -11.81 1.35
N THR A 80 14.33 -11.01 0.93
CA THR A 80 14.33 -10.36 -0.40
C THR A 80 15.28 -9.16 -0.50
N SER A 81 15.76 -8.64 0.65
CA SER A 81 16.76 -7.56 0.70
C SER A 81 18.17 -8.02 0.36
N LEU A 82 18.43 -9.34 0.34
CA LEU A 82 19.75 -9.94 0.12
C LEU A 82 19.96 -10.44 -1.33
N LEU A 83 18.99 -10.22 -2.22
CA LEU A 83 19.10 -10.58 -3.65
C LEU A 83 19.50 -9.38 -4.53
N CYS A 84 19.85 -8.25 -3.93
CA CYS A 84 20.43 -7.09 -4.61
C CYS A 84 21.88 -6.87 -4.17
N ASP A 85 22.68 -7.94 -4.04
CA ASP A 85 24.13 -7.83 -3.94
C ASP A 85 24.77 -8.46 -5.19
N ASP A 86 25.43 -7.58 -5.94
CA ASP A 86 26.58 -7.78 -6.82
C ASP A 86 26.54 -8.89 -7.88
N HIS A 87 26.30 -8.49 -9.13
CA HIS A 87 27.07 -8.98 -10.27
C HIS A 87 27.54 -7.79 -11.11
N ASN A 88 28.73 -7.32 -10.79
CA ASN A 88 29.53 -6.48 -11.68
C ASN A 88 30.91 -7.14 -11.77
N ASP A 89 31.07 -8.00 -12.77
CA ASP A 89 32.37 -8.44 -13.33
C ASP A 89 32.29 -8.29 -14.85
#